data_AF-A0A2U1T7N8-F1
#
_entry.id   AF-A0A2U1T7N8-F1
#
_cell.length_a   1.000
_cell.length_b   1.000
_cell.length_c   1.000
_cell.angle_alpha   90.00
_cell.angle_beta   90.00
_cell.angle_gamma   90.00
#
_symmetry.space_group_name_H-M   'P 1'
#
loop_
_entity.id
_entity.type
_entity.pdbx_description
1 polymer ?
#
loop_
_entity_poly.entity_id
_entity_poly.type
_entity_poly.pdbx_seq_one_letter_code
_entity_poly.pdbx_strand_id
1 'polypeptide(L)'
;MTSSPSDSYLSWLRGLGAEQLATLLRHRPDVVLPPPPGPRPLAKRLQLRSSVARALRSATALELATIEVAADLGAELSAISPEALTNTIVQRAQARDDTLADDEVTASVAKLTQLGLLYPTETGWRLVTEAMSALPWSFGLLPATPATQIQSRLNDLEPAQLHLLQSLARSGGIGHSRSAGVDAEPAHPIPQLINAGLLERLDASHVRLPRTIARVLTGTPTHHLPLVRPLPHPAPASDAAQKAIDRVDTAGIAQGLEITRQVVELIDALGTQPIALNKDSSVPARATGQLARRLGYSPEEIKLLVAIAQSAGLLGTGLTGQVPEPLDPEANYLAPTRDVDDWLAGDLPARYARLLTGWLRSPHAHFHGGRLLDNDEVREALPELRRVALALYTHLPADRPLAAEDIASHLGFYAPLVATGAAHHDVGALIDEAHTLGALAHGAATTVVRELISGADPVATVAAHTRRRSSSSSSRRI
;
A
#
# COMPACT_ATOMS: atom_id res chain seq x y z
N MET A 1 10.73 0.55 -40.15
CA MET A 1 9.32 0.71 -39.73
C MET A 1 9.31 0.58 -38.22
N THR A 2 9.13 1.67 -37.48
CA THR A 2 9.05 1.64 -36.01
C THR A 2 7.75 0.93 -35.62
N SER A 3 7.85 -0.23 -34.97
CA SER A 3 6.68 -0.95 -34.45
C SER A 3 5.93 -0.06 -33.46
N SER A 4 4.59 -0.10 -33.46
CA SER A 4 3.80 0.65 -32.48
C SER A 4 4.15 0.21 -31.04
N PRO A 5 4.03 1.09 -30.02
CA PRO A 5 4.36 0.74 -28.63
C PRO A 5 3.59 -0.51 -28.13
N SER A 6 2.34 -0.66 -28.56
CA SER A 6 1.52 -1.82 -28.22
C SER A 6 2.00 -3.10 -28.91
N ASP A 7 2.57 -3.01 -30.11
CA ASP A 7 3.12 -4.17 -30.83
C ASP A 7 4.47 -4.60 -30.23
N SER A 8 5.31 -3.65 -29.83
CA SER A 8 6.58 -3.97 -29.15
C SER A 8 6.35 -4.65 -27.81
N TYR A 9 5.39 -4.18 -27.01
CA TYR A 9 5.05 -4.82 -25.73
C TYR A 9 4.53 -6.25 -25.92
N LEU A 10 3.67 -6.46 -26.91
CA LEU A 10 3.16 -7.80 -27.24
C LEU A 10 4.28 -8.73 -27.73
N SER A 11 5.21 -8.23 -28.54
CA SER A 11 6.36 -9.00 -29.01
C SER A 11 7.22 -9.47 -27.85
N TRP A 12 7.58 -8.56 -26.94
CA TRP A 12 8.30 -8.88 -25.70
C TRP A 12 7.55 -9.93 -24.87
N LEU A 13 6.24 -9.73 -24.63
CA LEU A 13 5.43 -10.65 -23.83
C LEU A 13 5.40 -12.07 -24.42
N ARG A 14 5.39 -12.20 -25.75
CA ARG A 14 5.44 -13.51 -26.45
C ARG A 14 6.80 -14.17 -26.36
N GLY A 15 7.87 -13.40 -26.18
CA GLY A 15 9.24 -13.89 -26.01
C GLY A 15 9.56 -14.36 -24.59
N LEU A 16 8.69 -14.10 -23.60
CA LEU A 16 8.92 -14.54 -22.23
C LEU A 16 8.86 -16.07 -22.09
N GLY A 17 9.83 -16.63 -21.39
CA GLY A 17 9.78 -18.02 -20.93
C GLY A 17 8.69 -18.25 -19.88
N ALA A 18 8.32 -19.51 -19.65
CA ALA A 18 7.27 -19.88 -18.71
C ALA A 18 7.49 -19.31 -17.30
N GLU A 19 8.73 -19.38 -16.77
CA GLU A 19 9.04 -18.85 -15.43
C GLU A 19 8.96 -17.32 -15.35
N GLN A 20 9.39 -16.62 -16.40
CA GLN A 20 9.32 -15.15 -16.47
C GLN A 20 7.86 -14.71 -16.54
N LEU A 21 7.05 -15.36 -17.37
CA LEU A 21 5.61 -15.10 -17.47
C LEU A 21 4.91 -15.42 -16.15
N ALA A 22 5.20 -16.56 -15.51
CA ALA A 22 4.64 -16.91 -14.21
C ALA A 22 4.99 -15.88 -13.13
N THR A 23 6.24 -15.38 -13.14
CA THR A 23 6.67 -14.30 -12.23
C THR A 23 5.90 -13.02 -12.46
N LEU A 24 5.73 -12.60 -13.72
CA LEU A 24 4.93 -11.43 -14.09
C LEU A 24 3.47 -11.56 -13.61
N LEU A 25 2.84 -12.72 -13.84
CA LEU A 25 1.46 -12.97 -13.44
C LEU A 25 1.28 -13.04 -11.91
N ARG A 26 2.27 -13.57 -11.17
CA ARG A 26 2.27 -13.53 -9.69
C ARG A 26 2.32 -12.10 -9.16
N HIS A 27 3.04 -11.20 -9.82
CA HIS A 27 3.08 -9.79 -9.47
C HIS A 27 1.86 -8.99 -9.92
N ARG A 28 1.11 -9.49 -10.90
CA ARG A 28 -0.04 -8.81 -11.51
C ARG A 28 -1.30 -9.69 -11.46
N PRO A 29 -1.75 -10.17 -10.29
CA PRO A 29 -2.88 -11.11 -10.19
C PRO A 29 -4.21 -10.50 -10.70
N ASP A 30 -4.30 -9.19 -10.78
CA ASP A 30 -5.46 -8.47 -11.32
C ASP A 30 -5.68 -8.70 -12.81
N VAL A 31 -4.66 -9.10 -13.59
CA VAL A 31 -4.81 -9.30 -15.05
C VAL A 31 -5.29 -10.70 -15.42
N VAL A 32 -5.28 -11.64 -14.47
CA VAL A 32 -5.62 -13.05 -14.68
C VAL A 32 -7.04 -13.43 -14.27
N LEU A 33 -7.83 -12.50 -13.74
CA LEU A 33 -9.21 -12.74 -13.29
C LEU A 33 -10.21 -11.90 -14.12
N PRO A 34 -11.06 -12.51 -14.97
CA PRO A 34 -11.04 -13.92 -15.41
C PRO A 34 -9.82 -14.23 -16.30
N PRO A 35 -9.43 -15.50 -16.52
CA PRO A 35 -8.27 -15.84 -17.34
C PRO A 35 -8.32 -15.20 -18.74
N PRO A 36 -7.24 -14.51 -19.19
CA PRO A 36 -7.24 -13.89 -20.51
C PRO A 36 -7.20 -14.95 -21.62
N PRO A 37 -7.93 -14.79 -22.73
CA PRO A 37 -8.01 -15.80 -23.79
C PRO A 37 -6.76 -15.87 -24.69
N GLY A 38 -5.70 -15.14 -24.35
CA GLY A 38 -4.43 -15.18 -25.08
C GLY A 38 -3.50 -14.00 -24.76
N PRO A 39 -2.31 -13.96 -25.40
CA PRO A 39 -1.27 -12.97 -25.09
C PRO A 39 -1.66 -11.53 -25.48
N ARG A 40 -2.46 -11.34 -26.53
CA ARG A 40 -2.94 -10.01 -26.94
C ARG A 40 -3.87 -9.36 -25.89
N PRO A 41 -4.95 -10.03 -25.44
CA PRO A 41 -5.74 -9.55 -24.31
C PRO A 41 -4.92 -9.32 -23.04
N LEU A 42 -3.99 -10.23 -22.71
CA LEU A 42 -3.11 -10.09 -21.55
C LEU A 42 -2.24 -8.82 -21.65
N ALA A 43 -1.59 -8.60 -22.79
CA ALA A 43 -0.80 -7.39 -23.06
C ALA A 43 -1.61 -6.11 -22.89
N LYS A 44 -2.87 -6.10 -23.34
CA LYS A 44 -3.77 -4.95 -23.13
C LYS A 44 -4.08 -4.73 -21.64
N ARG A 45 -4.40 -5.81 -20.90
CA ARG A 45 -4.71 -5.73 -19.46
C ARG A 45 -3.52 -5.24 -18.62
N LEU A 46 -2.31 -5.72 -18.92
CA LEU A 46 -1.08 -5.28 -18.26
C LEU A 46 -0.79 -3.78 -18.48
N GLN A 47 -1.29 -3.20 -19.57
CA GLN A 47 -1.12 -1.78 -19.87
C GLN A 47 -2.32 -0.91 -19.43
N LEU A 48 -3.36 -1.49 -18.82
CA LEU A 48 -4.45 -0.71 -18.25
C LEU A 48 -3.95 0.12 -17.08
N ARG A 49 -4.35 1.40 -17.03
CA ARG A 49 -3.96 2.33 -15.97
C ARG A 49 -4.24 1.80 -14.55
N SER A 50 -5.34 1.09 -14.33
CA SER A 50 -5.68 0.48 -13.03
C SER A 50 -4.70 -0.63 -12.62
N SER A 51 -4.26 -1.45 -13.58
CA SER A 51 -3.27 -2.51 -13.36
C SER A 51 -1.88 -1.92 -13.13
N VAL A 52 -1.51 -0.92 -13.93
CA VAL A 52 -0.24 -0.19 -13.79
C VAL A 52 -0.18 0.51 -12.43
N ALA A 53 -1.25 1.20 -12.02
CA ALA A 53 -1.33 1.83 -10.70
C ALA A 53 -1.16 0.82 -9.55
N ARG A 54 -1.67 -0.41 -9.70
CA ARG A 54 -1.49 -1.47 -8.70
C ARG A 54 -0.03 -1.94 -8.63
N ALA A 55 0.62 -2.12 -9.78
CA ALA A 55 2.04 -2.48 -9.82
C ALA A 55 2.93 -1.40 -9.20
N LEU A 56 2.67 -0.12 -9.49
CA LEU A 56 3.41 1.02 -8.93
C LEU A 56 3.29 1.10 -7.40
N ARG A 57 2.17 0.67 -6.81
CA ARG A 57 2.03 0.62 -5.34
C ARG A 57 2.94 -0.40 -4.67
N SER A 58 3.39 -1.42 -5.40
CA SER A 58 4.34 -2.43 -4.91
C SER A 58 5.80 -2.07 -5.21
N ALA A 59 6.03 -0.95 -5.90
CA ALA A 59 7.36 -0.53 -6.30
C ALA A 59 8.09 0.20 -5.18
N THR A 60 9.38 -0.08 -5.03
CA THR A 60 10.26 0.63 -4.07
C THR A 60 10.58 2.05 -4.53
N ALA A 61 11.16 2.87 -3.65
CA ALA A 61 11.58 4.23 -3.98
C ALA A 61 12.53 4.28 -5.20
N LEU A 62 13.51 3.38 -5.29
CA LEU A 62 14.43 3.31 -6.43
C LEU A 62 13.72 2.90 -7.73
N GLU A 63 12.75 1.99 -7.64
CA GLU A 63 11.95 1.57 -8.80
C GLU A 63 11.09 2.72 -9.32
N LEU A 64 10.45 3.50 -8.44
CA LEU A 64 9.71 4.69 -8.86
C LEU A 64 10.62 5.80 -9.40
N ALA A 65 11.80 5.99 -8.80
CA ALA A 65 12.80 6.91 -9.31
C ALA A 65 13.33 6.48 -10.70
N THR A 66 13.50 5.19 -10.93
CA THR A 66 13.89 4.62 -12.22
C THR A 66 12.82 4.86 -13.28
N ILE A 67 11.53 4.73 -12.92
CA ILE A 67 10.41 5.07 -13.81
C ILE A 67 10.40 6.55 -14.17
N GLU A 68 10.59 7.43 -13.18
CA GLU A 68 10.69 8.88 -13.40
C GLU A 68 11.82 9.23 -14.38
N VAL A 69 13.02 8.71 -14.16
CA VAL A 69 14.17 8.95 -15.04
C VAL A 69 13.95 8.35 -16.43
N ALA A 70 13.41 7.13 -16.54
CA ALA A 70 13.09 6.52 -17.83
C ALA A 70 12.08 7.34 -18.62
N ALA A 71 11.05 7.88 -17.95
CA ALA A 71 10.07 8.75 -18.58
C ALA A 71 10.69 10.07 -19.06
N ASP A 72 11.55 10.70 -18.25
CA ASP A 72 12.27 11.92 -18.63
C ASP A 72 13.20 11.72 -19.83
N LEU A 73 13.77 10.52 -19.99
CA LEU A 73 14.55 10.12 -21.16
C LEU A 73 13.69 9.76 -22.38
N GLY A 74 12.36 9.79 -22.24
CA GLY A 74 11.41 9.53 -23.33
C GLY A 74 11.06 8.05 -23.55
N ALA A 75 11.28 7.17 -22.57
CA ALA A 75 11.05 5.72 -22.70
C ALA A 75 9.60 5.33 -23.03
N GLU A 76 8.62 6.21 -22.79
CA GLU A 76 7.21 6.01 -23.17
C GLU A 76 7.02 6.11 -24.70
N LEU A 77 7.86 6.92 -25.37
CA LEU A 77 7.76 7.25 -26.80
C LEU A 77 8.74 6.44 -27.66
N SER A 78 9.99 6.32 -27.23
CA SER A 78 11.06 5.64 -27.95
C SER A 78 11.88 4.75 -27.01
N ALA A 79 12.56 3.74 -27.56
CA ALA A 79 13.49 2.96 -26.75
C ALA A 79 14.68 3.82 -26.32
N ILE A 80 15.13 3.64 -25.08
CA ILE A 80 16.26 4.34 -24.49
C ILE A 80 17.44 3.39 -24.23
N SER A 81 18.66 3.92 -24.29
CA SER A 81 19.86 3.15 -23.99
C SER A 81 19.88 2.74 -22.50
N PRO A 82 20.18 1.46 -22.18
CA PRO A 82 20.38 1.02 -20.80
C PRO A 82 21.45 1.84 -20.06
N GLU A 83 22.55 2.17 -20.74
CA GLU A 83 23.65 2.95 -20.16
C GLU A 83 23.22 4.38 -19.83
N ALA A 84 22.45 5.01 -20.72
CA ALA A 84 21.92 6.36 -20.49
C ALA A 84 20.97 6.39 -19.27
N LEU A 85 20.14 5.35 -19.10
CA LEU A 85 19.27 5.22 -17.94
C LEU A 85 20.08 5.11 -16.64
N THR A 86 21.03 4.18 -16.57
CA THR A 86 21.85 3.96 -15.38
C THR A 86 22.66 5.19 -15.01
N ASN A 87 23.38 5.78 -15.97
CA ASN A 87 24.20 6.97 -15.73
C ASN A 87 23.37 8.15 -15.21
N THR A 88 22.16 8.35 -15.74
CA THR A 88 21.29 9.44 -15.31
C THR A 88 20.75 9.21 -13.89
N ILE A 89 20.39 7.98 -13.53
CA ILE A 89 19.94 7.64 -12.16
C ILE A 89 21.06 7.90 -11.15
N VAL A 90 22.26 7.37 -11.40
CA VAL A 90 23.42 7.54 -10.52
C VAL A 90 23.78 9.03 -10.38
N GLN A 91 23.84 9.77 -11.49
CA GLN A 91 24.13 11.21 -11.47
C GLN A 91 23.11 12.00 -10.64
N ARG A 92 21.80 11.72 -10.79
CA ARG A 92 20.75 12.44 -10.06
C ARG A 92 20.68 12.05 -8.58
N ALA A 93 21.00 10.80 -8.24
CA ALA A 93 21.13 10.36 -6.86
C ALA A 93 22.32 11.05 -6.17
N GLN A 94 23.48 11.12 -6.84
CA GLN A 94 24.66 11.85 -6.33
C GLN A 94 24.36 13.33 -6.08
N ALA A 95 23.55 13.97 -6.93
CA ALA A 95 23.12 15.36 -6.72
C ALA A 95 22.22 15.58 -5.48
N ARG A 96 21.75 14.49 -4.86
CA ARG A 96 21.00 14.47 -3.59
C ARG A 96 21.82 13.93 -2.41
N ASP A 97 23.12 13.75 -2.61
CA ASP A 97 24.05 13.11 -1.67
C ASP A 97 23.73 11.62 -1.40
N ASP A 98 22.96 10.98 -2.29
CA ASP A 98 22.67 9.55 -2.25
C ASP A 98 23.75 8.77 -3.02
N THR A 99 24.31 7.71 -2.43
CA THR A 99 25.25 6.80 -3.11
C THR A 99 24.50 5.55 -3.58
N LEU A 100 24.46 5.33 -4.90
CA LEU A 100 23.87 4.13 -5.51
C LEU A 100 24.96 3.34 -6.23
N ALA A 101 24.95 2.03 -6.04
CA ALA A 101 25.76 1.11 -6.84
C ALA A 101 25.03 0.73 -8.14
N ASP A 102 25.79 0.46 -9.21
CA ASP A 102 25.24 0.03 -10.50
C ASP A 102 24.41 -1.27 -10.38
N ASP A 103 24.78 -2.15 -9.45
CA ASP A 103 24.04 -3.38 -9.15
C ASP A 103 22.64 -3.10 -8.59
N GLU A 104 22.46 -2.02 -7.82
CA GLU A 104 21.15 -1.64 -7.26
C GLU A 104 20.22 -1.12 -8.36
N VAL A 105 20.76 -0.31 -9.28
CA VAL A 105 20.02 0.17 -10.46
C VAL A 105 19.65 -1.01 -11.37
N THR A 106 20.58 -1.94 -11.57
CA THR A 106 20.34 -3.16 -12.35
C THR A 106 19.24 -4.02 -11.72
N ALA A 107 19.26 -4.20 -10.40
CA ALA A 107 18.22 -4.91 -9.67
C ALA A 107 16.86 -4.21 -9.78
N SER A 108 16.84 -2.88 -9.72
CA SER A 108 15.63 -2.07 -9.92
C SER A 108 15.02 -2.27 -11.32
N VAL A 109 15.83 -2.18 -12.37
CA VAL A 109 15.41 -2.45 -13.76
C VAL A 109 14.88 -3.87 -13.92
N ALA A 110 15.56 -4.87 -13.33
CA ALA A 110 15.11 -6.25 -13.36
C ALA A 110 13.74 -6.41 -12.66
N LYS A 111 13.52 -5.75 -11.53
CA LYS A 111 12.25 -5.77 -10.81
C LYS A 111 11.12 -5.10 -11.60
N LEU A 112 11.38 -3.94 -12.21
CA LEU A 112 10.42 -3.26 -13.09
C LEU A 112 10.06 -4.10 -14.32
N THR A 113 11.00 -4.91 -14.82
CA THR A 113 10.77 -5.88 -15.89
C THR A 113 9.87 -7.03 -15.42
N GLN A 114 10.11 -7.55 -14.21
CA GLN A 114 9.23 -8.55 -13.58
C GLN A 114 7.81 -8.02 -13.32
N LEU A 115 7.65 -6.71 -13.09
CA LEU A 115 6.35 -6.05 -12.96
C LEU A 115 5.70 -5.73 -14.33
N GLY A 116 6.45 -5.89 -15.42
CA GLY A 116 6.04 -5.55 -16.79
C GLY A 116 5.79 -4.07 -17.01
N LEU A 117 6.46 -3.20 -16.23
CA LEU A 117 6.41 -1.75 -16.35
C LEU A 117 7.50 -1.22 -17.29
N LEU A 118 8.71 -1.76 -17.17
CA LEU A 118 9.80 -1.54 -18.11
C LEU A 118 10.02 -2.82 -18.91
N TYR A 119 10.33 -2.73 -20.21
CA TYR A 119 10.53 -3.91 -21.04
C TYR A 119 11.60 -3.68 -22.11
N PRO A 120 12.41 -4.70 -22.43
CA PRO A 120 13.41 -4.61 -23.47
C PRO A 120 12.78 -4.69 -24.86
N THR A 121 13.41 -4.00 -25.81
CA THR A 121 13.17 -4.08 -27.25
C THR A 121 14.51 -4.29 -27.96
N GLU A 122 14.49 -4.46 -29.28
CA GLU A 122 15.72 -4.60 -30.08
C GLU A 122 16.68 -3.40 -29.95
N THR A 123 16.16 -2.21 -29.61
CA THR A 123 16.90 -0.95 -29.62
C THR A 123 17.13 -0.35 -28.22
N GLY A 124 16.68 -1.03 -27.16
CA GLY A 124 16.82 -0.56 -25.79
C GLY A 124 15.58 -0.79 -24.93
N TRP A 125 15.46 -0.05 -23.84
CA TRP A 125 14.36 -0.17 -22.87
C TRP A 125 13.19 0.76 -23.22
N ARG A 126 11.96 0.28 -23.00
CA ARG A 126 10.76 1.09 -23.09
C ARG A 126 9.95 1.02 -21.80
N LEU A 127 9.24 2.10 -21.50
CA LEU A 127 8.33 2.22 -20.38
C LEU A 127 6.88 2.08 -20.89
N VAL A 128 6.02 1.44 -20.10
CA VAL A 128 4.58 1.42 -20.37
C VAL A 128 4.02 2.84 -20.29
N THR A 129 3.28 3.27 -21.32
CA THR A 129 2.78 4.65 -21.49
C THR A 129 1.91 5.17 -20.35
N GLU A 130 1.25 4.30 -19.58
CA GLU A 130 0.41 4.68 -18.44
C GLU A 130 1.18 4.78 -17.11
N ALA A 131 2.50 4.53 -17.09
CA ALA A 131 3.28 4.50 -15.86
C ALA A 131 3.26 5.86 -15.14
N MET A 132 3.57 6.93 -15.87
CA MET A 132 3.61 8.26 -15.27
C MET A 132 2.20 8.80 -14.97
N SER A 133 1.20 8.52 -15.83
CA SER A 133 -0.18 8.98 -15.62
C SER A 133 -0.85 8.34 -14.40
N ALA A 134 -0.39 7.15 -13.98
CA ALA A 134 -0.90 6.42 -12.83
C ALA A 134 -0.33 6.91 -11.48
N LEU A 135 0.75 7.69 -11.48
CA LEU A 135 1.32 8.31 -10.28
C LEU A 135 0.57 9.61 -9.90
N PRO A 136 0.60 10.02 -8.62
CA PRO A 136 0.15 11.35 -8.24
C PRO A 136 0.86 12.41 -9.09
N TRP A 137 0.11 13.41 -9.56
CA TRP A 137 0.62 14.37 -10.57
C TRP A 137 1.79 15.22 -10.05
N SER A 138 1.92 15.41 -8.73
CA SER A 138 3.02 16.10 -8.06
C SER A 138 4.10 15.15 -7.52
N PHE A 139 4.06 13.85 -7.81
CA PHE A 139 5.06 12.90 -7.34
C PHE A 139 6.39 13.06 -8.09
N GLY A 140 7.51 12.93 -7.37
CA GLY A 140 8.87 12.89 -7.94
C GLY A 140 9.94 12.72 -6.86
N LEU A 141 10.97 11.92 -7.16
CA LEU A 141 12.09 11.56 -6.29
C LEU A 141 13.43 12.05 -6.85
N LEU A 142 13.68 11.85 -8.15
CA LEU A 142 14.91 12.23 -8.85
C LEU A 142 14.61 13.26 -9.96
N PRO A 143 14.27 14.52 -9.60
CA PRO A 143 13.86 15.51 -10.58
C PRO A 143 15.00 15.84 -11.56
N ALA A 144 14.68 16.01 -12.84
CA ALA A 144 15.65 16.42 -13.87
C ALA A 144 16.29 17.78 -13.61
N THR A 145 15.57 18.70 -12.97
CA THR A 145 16.03 20.05 -12.65
C THR A 145 15.90 20.31 -11.15
N PRO A 146 16.96 20.79 -10.47
CA PRO A 146 16.90 21.15 -9.06
C PRO A 146 15.85 22.23 -8.77
N ALA A 147 15.20 22.13 -7.60
CA ALA A 147 14.16 23.07 -7.19
C ALA A 147 14.66 24.53 -7.13
N THR A 148 15.92 24.76 -6.74
CA THR A 148 16.53 26.09 -6.67
C THR A 148 16.63 26.77 -8.04
N GLN A 149 16.98 26.01 -9.08
CA GLN A 149 17.04 26.53 -10.45
C GLN A 149 15.64 26.85 -10.97
N ILE A 150 14.65 26.00 -10.68
CA ILE A 150 13.24 26.26 -11.02
C ILE A 150 12.76 27.53 -10.30
N GLN A 151 13.03 27.66 -9.00
CA GLN A 151 12.64 28.83 -8.22
C GLN A 151 13.25 30.12 -8.78
N SER A 152 14.52 30.11 -9.19
CA SER A 152 15.14 31.25 -9.86
C SER A 152 14.38 31.64 -11.12
N ARG A 153 14.09 30.66 -12.00
CA ARG A 153 13.33 30.91 -13.24
C ARG A 153 11.93 31.44 -12.97
N LEU A 154 11.27 30.96 -11.91
CA LEU A 154 9.93 31.43 -11.52
C LEU A 154 9.96 32.87 -11.00
N ASN A 155 11.04 33.28 -10.34
CA ASN A 155 11.19 34.65 -9.83
C ASN A 155 11.40 35.68 -10.95
N ASP A 156 11.94 35.25 -12.10
CA ASP A 156 12.20 36.10 -13.26
C ASP A 156 10.95 36.29 -14.15
N LEU A 157 9.83 35.64 -13.84
CA LEU A 157 8.59 35.72 -14.64
C LEU A 157 7.77 36.97 -14.35
N GLU A 158 6.97 37.38 -15.34
CA GLU A 158 5.95 38.40 -15.13
C GLU A 158 4.84 37.90 -14.16
N PRO A 159 4.24 38.78 -13.35
CA PRO A 159 3.20 38.39 -12.38
C PRO A 159 2.02 37.63 -13.00
N ALA A 160 1.63 37.98 -14.23
CA ALA A 160 0.54 37.32 -14.94
C ALA A 160 0.89 35.87 -15.35
N GLN A 161 2.13 35.62 -15.78
CA GLN A 161 2.63 34.29 -16.12
C GLN A 161 2.72 33.41 -14.88
N LEU A 162 3.25 33.95 -13.77
CA LEU A 162 3.32 33.22 -12.50
C LEU A 162 1.92 32.86 -11.97
N HIS A 163 0.97 33.79 -12.01
CA HIS A 163 -0.40 33.52 -11.58
C HIS A 163 -1.08 32.43 -12.45
N LEU A 164 -0.83 32.42 -13.77
CA LEU A 164 -1.29 31.36 -14.65
C LEU A 164 -0.74 29.99 -14.21
N LEU A 165 0.57 29.89 -13.97
CA LEU A 165 1.19 28.64 -13.52
C LEU A 165 0.65 28.17 -12.15
N GLN A 166 0.45 29.09 -11.21
CA GLN A 166 -0.16 28.80 -9.90
C GLN A 166 -1.62 28.36 -10.03
N SER A 167 -2.38 28.93 -10.97
CA SER A 167 -3.74 28.50 -11.28
C SER A 167 -3.75 27.08 -11.83
N LEU A 168 -2.86 26.77 -12.77
CA LEU A 168 -2.72 25.42 -13.33
C LEU A 168 -2.31 24.40 -12.28
N ALA A 169 -1.38 24.75 -11.39
CA ALA A 169 -0.96 23.87 -10.31
C ALA A 169 -2.14 23.51 -9.38
N ARG A 170 -3.02 24.45 -9.07
CA ARG A 170 -4.23 24.20 -8.27
C ARG A 170 -5.28 23.36 -8.99
N SER A 171 -5.33 23.42 -10.33
CA SER A 171 -6.32 22.71 -11.15
C SER A 171 -5.84 21.35 -11.68
N GLY A 172 -4.74 20.80 -11.15
CA GLY A 172 -4.24 19.47 -11.52
C GLY A 172 -3.26 19.45 -12.70
N GLY A 173 -2.74 20.60 -13.11
CA GLY A 173 -1.59 20.71 -14.02
C GLY A 173 -1.90 20.53 -15.51
N ILE A 174 -3.17 20.45 -15.92
CA ILE A 174 -3.57 20.48 -17.34
C ILE A 174 -4.41 21.74 -17.59
N GLY A 175 -4.08 22.46 -18.65
CA GLY A 175 -4.76 23.68 -19.06
C GLY A 175 -5.21 23.61 -20.52
N HIS A 176 -6.41 24.10 -20.79
CA HIS A 176 -6.86 24.34 -22.17
C HIS A 176 -6.53 25.78 -22.58
N SER A 177 -5.95 25.96 -23.76
CA SER A 177 -5.66 27.27 -24.34
C SER A 177 -5.69 27.26 -25.85
N ARG A 178 -6.22 28.34 -26.45
CA ARG A 178 -6.23 28.57 -27.89
C ARG A 178 -4.85 28.94 -28.45
N SER A 179 -3.90 29.31 -27.59
CA SER A 179 -2.53 29.69 -27.97
C SER A 179 -1.52 28.56 -27.69
N ALA A 180 -1.99 27.31 -27.63
CA ALA A 180 -1.18 26.11 -27.45
C ALA A 180 -0.80 25.43 -28.78
N GLY A 181 -1.05 26.07 -29.93
CA GLY A 181 -0.55 25.61 -31.22
C GLY A 181 0.95 25.86 -31.41
N VAL A 182 1.59 25.09 -32.29
CA VAL A 182 3.00 25.34 -32.72
C VAL A 182 3.10 26.71 -33.42
N ASP A 183 2.05 27.10 -34.15
CA ASP A 183 1.95 28.36 -34.89
C ASP A 183 1.37 29.53 -34.06
N ALA A 184 1.23 29.35 -32.74
CA ALA A 184 0.69 30.40 -31.87
C ALA A 184 1.66 31.59 -31.78
N GLU A 185 1.12 32.81 -31.66
CA GLU A 185 1.95 34.04 -31.61
C GLU A 185 2.97 33.96 -30.47
N PRO A 186 4.29 34.11 -30.75
CA PRO A 186 5.34 33.97 -29.74
C PRO A 186 5.27 34.96 -28.59
N ALA A 187 4.57 36.09 -28.77
CA ALA A 187 4.38 37.11 -27.75
C ALA A 187 3.34 36.72 -26.69
N HIS A 188 2.54 35.66 -26.91
CA HIS A 188 1.58 35.22 -25.91
C HIS A 188 2.27 34.52 -24.72
N PRO A 189 1.68 34.61 -23.50
CA PRO A 189 2.26 34.01 -22.30
C PRO A 189 2.54 32.51 -22.40
N ILE A 190 1.68 31.75 -23.07
CA ILE A 190 1.80 30.29 -23.15
C ILE A 190 2.97 29.84 -24.03
N PRO A 191 3.12 30.33 -25.28
CA PRO A 191 4.31 30.08 -26.08
C PRO A 191 5.62 30.49 -25.38
N GLN A 192 5.64 31.61 -24.66
CA GLN A 192 6.81 32.03 -23.87
C GLN A 192 7.15 31.03 -22.76
N LEU A 193 6.14 30.59 -22.00
CA LEU A 193 6.31 29.59 -20.94
C LEU A 193 6.74 28.22 -21.48
N ILE A 194 6.24 27.83 -22.66
CA ILE A 194 6.68 26.59 -23.35
C ILE A 194 8.14 26.71 -23.76
N ASN A 195 8.55 27.83 -24.38
CA ASN A 195 9.93 28.06 -24.79
C ASN A 195 10.90 28.15 -23.61
N ALA A 196 10.43 28.63 -22.45
CA ALA A 196 11.19 28.63 -21.21
C ALA A 196 11.31 27.24 -20.55
N GLY A 197 10.66 26.20 -21.11
CA GLY A 197 10.58 24.86 -20.53
C GLY A 197 9.76 24.80 -19.25
N LEU A 198 8.88 25.79 -19.02
CA LEU A 198 8.01 25.86 -17.85
C LEU A 198 6.62 25.26 -18.08
N LEU A 199 6.24 25.05 -19.34
CA LEU A 199 5.07 24.31 -19.77
C LEU A 199 5.45 23.32 -20.88
N GLU A 200 4.77 22.19 -20.91
CA GLU A 200 4.84 21.21 -21.98
C GLU A 200 3.60 21.31 -22.86
N ARG A 201 3.78 21.16 -24.17
CA ARG A 201 2.67 21.12 -25.14
C ARG A 201 2.18 19.68 -25.27
N LEU A 202 0.89 19.43 -25.00
CA LEU A 202 0.26 18.13 -25.24
C LEU A 202 -0.30 18.04 -26.67
N ASP A 203 -1.05 19.07 -27.07
CA ASP A 203 -1.61 19.23 -28.40
C ASP A 203 -1.82 20.71 -28.74
N ALA A 204 -2.50 21.02 -29.85
CA ALA A 204 -2.73 22.39 -30.31
C ALA A 204 -3.61 23.24 -29.37
N SER A 205 -4.27 22.62 -28.40
CA SER A 205 -5.24 23.21 -27.47
C SER A 205 -4.95 22.92 -25.99
N HIS A 206 -4.04 22.01 -25.68
CA HIS A 206 -3.73 21.59 -24.31
C HIS A 206 -2.26 21.76 -23.96
N VAL A 207 -2.03 22.31 -22.76
CA VAL A 207 -0.73 22.41 -22.14
C VAL A 207 -0.71 21.67 -20.81
N ARG A 208 0.47 21.21 -20.43
CA ARG A 208 0.73 20.52 -19.18
C ARG A 208 1.79 21.25 -18.39
N LEU A 209 1.57 21.36 -17.08
CA LEU A 209 2.58 21.80 -16.13
C LEU A 209 3.49 20.62 -15.77
N PRO A 210 4.82 20.73 -16.00
CA PRO A 210 5.78 19.71 -15.57
C PRO A 210 5.71 19.47 -14.06
N ARG A 211 5.88 18.20 -13.64
CA ARG A 211 5.71 17.79 -12.22
C ARG A 211 6.66 18.50 -11.27
N THR A 212 7.90 18.71 -11.70
CA THR A 212 8.93 19.41 -10.90
C THR A 212 8.53 20.85 -10.61
N ILE A 213 7.91 21.53 -11.58
CA ILE A 213 7.46 22.91 -11.46
C ILE A 213 6.19 22.99 -10.61
N ALA A 214 5.25 22.08 -10.85
CA ALA A 214 4.06 21.92 -10.02
C ALA A 214 4.39 21.78 -8.53
N ARG A 215 5.40 20.98 -8.19
CA ARG A 215 5.87 20.79 -6.82
C ARG A 215 6.39 22.09 -6.21
N VAL A 216 7.28 22.80 -6.91
CA VAL A 216 7.81 24.10 -6.46
C VAL A 216 6.68 25.12 -6.25
N LEU A 217 5.73 25.21 -7.19
CA LEU A 217 4.60 26.14 -7.10
C LEU A 217 3.60 25.83 -5.98
N THR A 218 3.41 24.55 -5.66
CA THR A 218 2.53 24.11 -4.56
C THR A 218 3.23 24.13 -3.21
N GLY A 219 4.53 24.45 -3.16
CA GLY A 219 5.34 24.32 -1.95
C GLY A 219 5.52 22.87 -1.50
N THR A 220 5.23 21.90 -2.38
CA THR A 220 5.41 20.47 -2.07
C THR A 220 6.91 20.14 -2.16
N PRO A 221 7.57 19.79 -1.03
CA PRO A 221 9.00 19.48 -1.06
C PRO A 221 9.27 18.27 -1.96
N THR A 222 10.47 18.20 -2.53
CA THR A 222 11.00 16.93 -3.06
C THR A 222 11.00 15.93 -1.92
N HIS A 223 10.34 14.80 -2.11
CA HIS A 223 10.45 13.74 -1.11
C HIS A 223 11.90 13.26 -1.10
N HIS A 224 12.54 13.36 0.06
CA HIS A 224 13.86 12.77 0.28
C HIS A 224 13.65 11.39 0.92
N LEU A 225 13.29 10.42 0.07
CA LEU A 225 13.10 9.04 0.47
C LEU A 225 14.39 8.24 0.22
N PRO A 226 14.72 7.26 1.08
CA PRO A 226 15.88 6.40 0.86
C PRO A 226 15.70 5.63 -0.45
N LEU A 227 16.69 5.74 -1.35
CA LEU A 227 16.74 4.98 -2.60
C LEU A 227 17.43 3.62 -2.43
N VAL A 228 18.23 3.48 -1.37
CA VAL A 228 18.86 2.23 -0.98
C VAL A 228 18.04 1.59 0.12
N ARG A 229 17.99 0.26 0.14
CA ARG A 229 17.35 -0.47 1.22
C ARG A 229 17.99 -0.06 2.55
N PRO A 230 17.23 0.44 3.53
CA PRO A 230 17.77 0.73 4.85
C PRO A 230 18.43 -0.53 5.43
N LEU A 231 19.68 -0.42 5.89
CA LEU A 231 20.39 -1.55 6.47
C LEU A 231 19.69 -1.94 7.77
N PRO A 232 19.27 -3.21 7.93
CA PRO A 232 18.74 -3.64 9.21
C PRO A 232 19.88 -3.67 10.23
N HIS A 233 19.53 -3.61 11.52
CA HIS A 233 20.46 -3.86 12.61
C HIS A 233 21.28 -5.15 12.38
N PRO A 234 22.54 -5.21 12.85
CA PRO A 234 23.40 -6.36 12.63
C PRO A 234 22.77 -7.64 13.18
N ALA A 235 22.95 -8.75 12.44
CA ALA A 235 22.35 -10.02 12.82
C ALA A 235 22.87 -10.51 14.18
N PRO A 236 22.01 -11.00 15.07
CA PRO A 236 22.45 -11.67 16.28
C PRO A 236 23.18 -12.98 15.95
N ALA A 237 23.99 -13.50 16.88
CA ALA A 237 24.56 -14.85 16.75
C ALA A 237 23.44 -15.89 16.58
N SER A 238 23.71 -16.99 15.85
CA SER A 238 22.69 -17.98 15.44
C SER A 238 21.77 -18.47 16.57
N ASP A 239 22.34 -18.78 17.73
CA ASP A 239 21.58 -19.29 18.88
C ASP A 239 20.72 -18.20 19.53
N ALA A 240 21.17 -16.94 19.46
CA ALA A 240 20.40 -15.78 19.90
C ALA A 240 19.28 -15.43 18.91
N ALA A 241 19.51 -15.66 17.61
CA ALA A 241 18.52 -15.47 16.55
C ALA A 241 17.29 -16.37 16.75
N GLN A 242 17.48 -17.69 16.93
CA GLN A 242 16.37 -18.61 17.15
C GLN A 242 15.60 -18.30 18.44
N LYS A 243 16.31 -17.96 19.53
CA LYS A 243 15.67 -17.54 20.79
C LYS A 243 14.87 -16.25 20.64
N ALA A 244 15.33 -15.32 19.79
CA ALA A 244 14.59 -14.09 19.51
C ALA A 244 13.29 -14.41 18.76
N ILE A 245 13.34 -15.26 17.73
CA ILE A 245 12.17 -15.72 16.98
C ILE A 245 11.17 -16.41 17.92
N ASP A 246 11.62 -17.35 18.75
CA ASP A 246 10.75 -18.07 19.70
C ASP A 246 10.07 -17.11 20.71
N ARG A 247 10.75 -16.04 21.13
CA ARG A 247 10.19 -15.01 22.02
C ARG A 247 9.13 -14.17 21.31
N VAL A 248 9.37 -13.78 20.06
CA VAL A 248 8.42 -13.05 19.21
C VAL A 248 7.15 -13.89 19.04
N ASP A 249 7.29 -15.16 18.64
CA ASP A 249 6.15 -16.05 18.42
C ASP A 249 5.39 -16.35 19.72
N THR A 250 6.09 -16.58 20.83
CA THR A 250 5.43 -16.82 22.13
C THR A 250 4.59 -15.61 22.58
N ALA A 251 5.11 -14.40 22.41
CA ALA A 251 4.41 -13.18 22.77
C ALA A 251 3.25 -12.89 21.82
N GLY A 252 3.46 -13.01 20.50
CA GLY A 252 2.41 -12.80 19.51
C GLY A 252 1.26 -13.79 19.67
N ILE A 253 1.55 -15.07 19.88
CA ILE A 253 0.50 -16.06 20.15
C ILE A 253 -0.23 -15.75 21.46
N ALA A 254 0.46 -15.30 22.51
CA ALA A 254 -0.21 -14.91 23.75
C ALA A 254 -1.24 -13.79 23.51
N GLN A 255 -0.89 -12.76 22.74
CA GLN A 255 -1.81 -11.67 22.38
C GLN A 255 -2.95 -12.16 21.48
N GLY A 256 -2.65 -12.97 20.46
CA GLY A 256 -3.66 -13.53 19.57
C GLY A 256 -4.69 -14.40 20.28
N LEU A 257 -4.26 -15.18 21.28
CA LEU A 257 -5.17 -15.98 22.13
C LEU A 257 -6.01 -15.11 23.05
N GLU A 258 -5.46 -14.01 23.57
CA GLU A 258 -6.20 -13.05 24.37
C GLU A 258 -7.29 -12.36 23.54
N ILE A 259 -6.96 -11.91 22.31
CA ILE A 259 -7.96 -11.37 21.38
C ILE A 259 -9.04 -12.39 21.04
N THR A 260 -8.66 -13.66 20.85
CA THR A 260 -9.63 -14.73 20.62
C THR A 260 -10.60 -14.89 21.80
N ARG A 261 -10.10 -14.82 23.04
CA ARG A 261 -10.92 -14.84 24.26
C ARG A 261 -11.87 -13.63 24.33
N GLN A 262 -11.37 -12.43 24.04
CA GLN A 262 -12.16 -11.19 24.05
C GLN A 262 -13.29 -11.22 23.01
N VAL A 263 -13.05 -11.79 21.82
CA VAL A 263 -14.09 -11.96 20.80
C VAL A 263 -15.16 -12.96 21.24
N VAL A 264 -14.81 -14.04 21.94
CA VAL A 264 -15.82 -14.96 22.53
C VAL A 264 -16.73 -14.22 23.49
N GLU A 265 -16.16 -13.42 24.42
CA GLU A 265 -16.96 -12.64 25.37
C GLU A 265 -17.85 -11.60 24.68
N LEU A 266 -17.33 -10.95 23.63
CA LEU A 266 -18.12 -10.04 22.81
C LEU A 266 -19.31 -10.74 22.16
N ILE A 267 -19.10 -11.93 21.59
CA ILE A 267 -20.12 -12.75 20.95
C ILE A 267 -21.18 -13.16 21.98
N ASP A 268 -20.79 -13.68 23.14
CA ASP A 268 -21.73 -14.08 24.20
C ASP A 268 -22.58 -12.89 24.68
N ALA A 269 -21.94 -11.73 24.82
CA ALA A 269 -22.61 -10.53 25.30
C ALA A 269 -23.58 -9.94 24.25
N LEU A 270 -23.29 -10.05 22.95
CA LEU A 270 -24.19 -9.65 21.86
C LEU A 270 -25.26 -10.70 21.57
N GLY A 271 -24.99 -11.98 21.80
CA GLY A 271 -25.97 -13.06 21.69
C GLY A 271 -27.06 -12.96 22.75
N THR A 272 -26.72 -12.49 23.95
CA THR A 272 -27.68 -12.25 25.03
C THR A 272 -28.41 -10.92 24.90
N GLN A 273 -27.72 -9.84 24.51
CA GLN A 273 -28.32 -8.52 24.30
C GLN A 273 -27.78 -7.91 23.00
N PRO A 274 -28.49 -8.12 21.86
CA PRO A 274 -28.10 -7.52 20.60
C PRO A 274 -28.28 -6.00 20.64
N ILE A 275 -27.49 -5.27 19.85
CA ILE A 275 -27.51 -3.81 19.83
C ILE A 275 -28.32 -3.32 18.65
N ALA A 276 -29.42 -2.59 18.91
CA ALA A 276 -30.20 -1.94 17.86
C ALA A 276 -29.37 -0.87 17.15
N LEU A 277 -29.41 -0.88 15.83
CA LEU A 277 -28.70 0.06 14.97
C LEU A 277 -29.53 1.32 14.72
N ASN A 278 -28.83 2.40 14.39
CA ASN A 278 -29.44 3.61 13.85
C ASN A 278 -29.98 3.36 12.43
N LYS A 279 -30.77 4.31 11.90
CA LYS A 279 -31.29 4.25 10.52
C LYS A 279 -30.20 4.22 9.45
N ASP A 280 -29.03 4.78 9.76
CA ASP A 280 -27.84 4.76 8.90
C ASP A 280 -27.01 3.46 9.06
N SER A 281 -27.51 2.46 9.79
CA SER A 281 -26.83 1.19 10.12
C SER A 281 -25.61 1.32 11.04
N SER A 282 -25.35 2.51 11.60
CA SER A 282 -24.32 2.70 12.63
C SER A 282 -24.78 2.27 14.02
N VAL A 283 -23.84 1.97 14.91
CA VAL A 283 -24.12 1.69 16.32
C VAL A 283 -24.30 3.01 17.09
N PRO A 284 -25.34 3.15 17.93
CA PRO A 284 -25.50 4.34 18.79
C PRO A 284 -24.30 4.55 19.71
N ALA A 285 -23.78 5.78 19.82
CA ALA A 285 -22.58 6.08 20.61
C ALA A 285 -22.69 5.66 22.10
N ARG A 286 -23.90 5.75 22.68
CA ARG A 286 -24.17 5.27 24.05
C ARG A 286 -24.05 3.75 24.17
N ALA A 287 -24.44 3.01 23.13
CA ALA A 287 -24.40 1.55 23.14
C ALA A 287 -22.95 1.03 23.15
N THR A 288 -22.04 1.66 22.38
CA THR A 288 -20.60 1.33 22.43
C THR A 288 -20.04 1.52 23.84
N GLY A 289 -20.34 2.64 24.49
CA GLY A 289 -19.89 2.90 25.87
C GLY A 289 -20.50 1.95 26.92
N GLN A 290 -21.74 1.52 26.74
CA GLN A 290 -22.38 0.52 27.61
C GLN A 290 -21.76 -0.87 27.43
N LEU A 291 -21.52 -1.28 26.18
CA LEU A 291 -20.87 -2.55 25.86
C LEU A 291 -19.44 -2.61 26.44
N ALA A 292 -18.69 -1.52 26.28
CA ALA A 292 -17.36 -1.35 26.86
C ALA A 292 -17.36 -1.53 28.38
N ARG A 293 -18.26 -0.85 29.10
CA ARG A 293 -18.39 -0.99 30.56
C ARG A 293 -18.80 -2.40 30.99
N ARG A 294 -19.69 -3.05 30.24
CA ARG A 294 -20.18 -4.40 30.54
C ARG A 294 -19.07 -5.45 30.42
N LEU A 295 -18.22 -5.31 29.41
CA LEU A 295 -17.12 -6.24 29.15
C LEU A 295 -15.81 -5.85 29.86
N GLY A 296 -15.74 -4.65 30.44
CA GLY A 296 -14.54 -4.16 31.12
C GLY A 296 -13.43 -3.68 30.17
N TYR A 297 -13.79 -3.30 28.95
CA TYR A 297 -12.88 -2.81 27.91
C TYR A 297 -13.05 -1.31 27.66
N SER A 298 -12.11 -0.71 26.96
CA SER A 298 -12.24 0.65 26.43
C SER A 298 -13.16 0.69 25.20
N PRO A 299 -13.78 1.84 24.89
CA PRO A 299 -14.59 1.99 23.69
C PRO A 299 -13.82 1.69 22.39
N GLU A 300 -12.54 2.05 22.32
CA GLU A 300 -11.70 1.81 21.14
C GLU A 300 -11.39 0.32 20.94
N GLU A 301 -11.11 -0.42 22.02
CA GLU A 301 -10.96 -1.89 21.96
C GLU A 301 -12.24 -2.56 21.47
N ILE A 302 -13.41 -2.13 21.94
CA ILE A 302 -14.70 -2.65 21.46
C ILE A 302 -14.86 -2.40 19.95
N LYS A 303 -14.51 -1.21 19.47
CA LYS A 303 -14.63 -0.92 18.03
C LYS A 303 -13.71 -1.83 17.21
N LEU A 304 -12.47 -2.04 17.64
CA LEU A 304 -11.54 -2.96 17.00
C LEU A 304 -12.09 -4.39 16.99
N LEU A 305 -12.54 -4.91 18.13
CA LEU A 305 -13.08 -6.26 18.25
C LEU A 305 -14.31 -6.47 17.35
N VAL A 306 -15.23 -5.51 17.31
CA VAL A 306 -16.41 -5.56 16.43
C VAL A 306 -16.01 -5.52 14.96
N ALA A 307 -15.09 -4.64 14.56
CA ALA A 307 -14.61 -4.54 13.19
C ALA A 307 -13.95 -5.84 12.70
N ILE A 308 -13.14 -6.48 13.55
CA ILE A 308 -12.50 -7.77 13.25
C ILE A 308 -13.56 -8.86 13.14
N ALA A 309 -14.45 -8.96 14.13
CA ALA A 309 -15.45 -10.02 14.19
C ALA A 309 -16.45 -9.91 13.03
N GLN A 310 -16.84 -8.70 12.61
CA GLN A 310 -17.67 -8.48 11.43
C GLN A 310 -16.93 -8.90 10.15
N SER A 311 -15.66 -8.51 9.99
CA SER A 311 -14.85 -8.86 8.82
C SER A 311 -14.48 -10.35 8.76
N ALA A 312 -14.48 -11.04 9.91
CA ALA A 312 -14.35 -12.48 10.02
C ALA A 312 -15.68 -13.24 9.76
N GLY A 313 -16.79 -12.51 9.60
CA GLY A 313 -18.13 -13.05 9.40
C GLY A 313 -18.81 -13.56 10.68
N LEU A 314 -18.26 -13.27 11.86
CA LEU A 314 -18.79 -13.71 13.16
C LEU A 314 -19.87 -12.77 13.70
N LEU A 315 -19.81 -11.49 13.34
CA LEU A 315 -20.87 -10.52 13.60
C LEU A 315 -21.50 -10.05 12.29
N GLY A 316 -22.79 -9.78 12.33
CA GLY A 316 -23.56 -9.26 11.20
C GLY A 316 -24.48 -8.12 11.63
N THR A 317 -24.89 -7.32 10.65
CA THR A 317 -25.93 -6.30 10.81
C THR A 317 -27.16 -6.73 10.03
N GLY A 318 -28.35 -6.62 10.64
CA GLY A 318 -29.61 -6.94 9.96
C GLY A 318 -30.72 -7.34 10.92
N LEU A 319 -31.81 -7.87 10.35
CA LEU A 319 -32.90 -8.46 11.13
C LEU A 319 -32.41 -9.74 11.81
N THR A 320 -32.70 -9.88 13.10
CA THR A 320 -32.36 -11.11 13.82
C THR A 320 -33.56 -12.05 13.81
N GLY A 321 -33.32 -13.33 13.54
CA GLY A 321 -34.41 -14.33 13.47
C GLY A 321 -35.12 -14.57 14.82
N GLN A 322 -34.46 -14.21 15.93
CA GLN A 322 -35.03 -14.18 17.26
C GLN A 322 -34.60 -12.86 17.92
N VAL A 323 -35.56 -12.07 18.39
CA VAL A 323 -35.34 -10.82 19.11
C VAL A 323 -35.87 -11.02 20.53
N PRO A 324 -35.05 -10.90 21.59
CA PRO A 324 -35.55 -10.97 22.96
C PRO A 324 -36.56 -9.84 23.23
N GLU A 325 -37.74 -10.15 23.76
CA GLU A 325 -38.66 -9.11 24.24
C GLU A 325 -37.96 -8.26 25.34
N PRO A 326 -38.09 -6.92 25.34
CA PRO A 326 -39.06 -6.07 24.62
C PRO A 326 -38.47 -5.37 23.37
N LEU A 327 -37.45 -5.93 22.73
CA LEU A 327 -36.80 -5.30 21.58
C LEU A 327 -37.69 -5.38 20.32
N ASP A 328 -37.58 -4.38 19.43
CA ASP A 328 -38.39 -4.23 18.22
C ASP A 328 -37.99 -5.26 17.14
N PRO A 329 -38.88 -6.19 16.74
CA PRO A 329 -38.56 -7.23 15.76
C PRO A 329 -38.25 -6.70 14.35
N GLU A 330 -38.68 -5.48 14.02
CA GLU A 330 -38.49 -4.88 12.68
C GLU A 330 -37.22 -4.01 12.59
N ALA A 331 -36.49 -3.83 13.70
CA ALA A 331 -35.25 -3.05 13.72
C ALA A 331 -34.04 -3.88 13.25
N ASN A 332 -33.03 -3.21 12.70
CA ASN A 332 -31.74 -3.85 12.41
C ASN A 332 -30.88 -3.88 13.68
N TYR A 333 -30.22 -5.01 13.91
CA TYR A 333 -29.35 -5.22 15.06
C TYR A 333 -27.94 -5.60 14.63
N LEU A 334 -26.97 -5.27 15.48
CA LEU A 334 -25.66 -5.91 15.51
C LEU A 334 -25.75 -7.15 16.41
N ALA A 335 -25.52 -8.33 15.84
CA ALA A 335 -25.65 -9.61 16.53
C ALA A 335 -24.69 -10.68 15.97
N PRO A 336 -24.46 -11.79 16.72
CA PRO A 336 -23.74 -12.96 16.23
C PRO A 336 -24.37 -13.58 14.98
N THR A 337 -23.54 -14.10 14.08
CA THR A 337 -23.99 -14.86 12.90
C THR A 337 -24.06 -16.36 13.17
N ARG A 338 -24.56 -17.13 12.20
CA ARG A 338 -24.57 -18.60 12.27
C ARG A 338 -23.18 -19.23 12.20
N ASP A 339 -22.21 -18.51 11.65
CA ASP A 339 -20.82 -18.97 11.52
C ASP A 339 -20.09 -19.05 12.87
N VAL A 340 -20.67 -18.47 13.93
CA VAL A 340 -20.11 -18.50 15.27
C VAL A 340 -20.03 -19.92 15.82
N ASP A 341 -21.04 -20.76 15.58
CA ASP A 341 -21.05 -22.14 16.07
C ASP A 341 -19.90 -22.95 15.49
N ASP A 342 -19.71 -22.86 14.17
CA ASP A 342 -18.59 -23.50 13.46
C ASP A 342 -17.24 -22.96 13.93
N TRP A 343 -17.14 -21.65 14.18
CA TRP A 343 -15.92 -21.03 14.70
C TRP A 343 -15.60 -21.52 16.12
N LEU A 344 -16.59 -21.57 17.02
CA LEU A 344 -16.43 -22.05 18.40
C LEU A 344 -16.08 -23.54 18.46
N ALA A 345 -16.60 -24.35 17.53
CA ALA A 345 -16.25 -25.76 17.38
C ALA A 345 -14.80 -25.97 16.89
N GLY A 346 -14.22 -24.97 16.23
CA GLY A 346 -12.83 -24.99 15.76
C GLY A 346 -11.80 -24.99 16.89
N ASP A 347 -10.63 -25.54 16.62
CA ASP A 347 -9.51 -25.45 17.55
C ASP A 347 -9.04 -23.99 17.72
N LEU A 348 -8.34 -23.73 18.83
CA LEU A 348 -7.90 -22.37 19.16
C LEU A 348 -6.97 -21.76 18.09
N PRO A 349 -6.01 -22.51 17.50
CA PRO A 349 -5.27 -22.10 16.31
C PRO A 349 -6.12 -21.60 15.13
N ALA A 350 -7.09 -22.39 14.68
CA ALA A 350 -7.96 -22.04 13.56
C ALA A 350 -8.81 -20.81 13.88
N ARG A 351 -9.29 -20.71 15.13
CA ARG A 351 -10.05 -19.54 15.59
C ARG A 351 -9.25 -18.25 15.48
N TYR A 352 -8.02 -18.25 15.98
CA TYR A 352 -7.12 -17.11 15.90
C TYR A 352 -6.78 -16.76 14.43
N ALA A 353 -6.44 -17.75 13.60
CA ALA A 353 -6.12 -17.53 12.20
C ALA A 353 -7.29 -16.89 11.42
N ARG A 354 -8.54 -17.27 11.73
CA ARG A 354 -9.74 -16.64 11.13
C ARG A 354 -9.86 -15.16 11.52
N LEU A 355 -9.61 -14.81 12.80
CA LEU A 355 -9.65 -13.41 13.26
C LEU A 355 -8.57 -12.57 12.58
N LEU A 356 -7.34 -13.08 12.51
CA LEU A 356 -6.22 -12.40 11.84
C LEU A 356 -6.51 -12.17 10.35
N THR A 357 -7.13 -13.16 9.69
CA THR A 357 -7.59 -13.04 8.29
C THR A 357 -8.71 -12.01 8.15
N GLY A 358 -9.66 -11.97 9.10
CA GLY A 358 -10.73 -10.98 9.15
C GLY A 358 -10.16 -9.56 9.28
N TRP A 359 -9.20 -9.36 10.17
CA TRP A 359 -8.50 -8.08 10.33
C TRP A 359 -7.81 -7.61 9.05
N LEU A 360 -7.06 -8.49 8.36
CA LEU A 360 -6.41 -8.18 7.07
C LEU A 360 -7.40 -7.77 5.96
N ARG A 361 -8.66 -8.17 6.08
CA ARG A 361 -9.72 -7.87 5.11
C ARG A 361 -10.64 -6.75 5.56
N SER A 362 -10.52 -6.30 6.81
CA SER A 362 -11.37 -5.26 7.37
C SER A 362 -11.16 -3.95 6.62
N PRO A 363 -12.23 -3.27 6.18
CA PRO A 363 -12.14 -1.92 5.66
C PRO A 363 -12.32 -0.86 6.76
N HIS A 364 -12.53 -1.25 8.02
CA HIS A 364 -12.89 -0.32 9.09
C HIS A 364 -11.67 0.37 9.70
N ALA A 365 -11.80 1.70 9.82
CA ALA A 365 -10.80 2.64 10.31
C ALA A 365 -11.16 3.14 11.71
N HIS A 366 -11.37 2.22 12.66
CA HIS A 366 -11.97 2.50 13.96
C HIS A 366 -11.29 3.63 14.78
N PHE A 367 -10.00 3.83 14.55
CA PHE A 367 -9.15 4.86 15.17
C PHE A 367 -9.39 6.30 14.66
N HIS A 368 -10.26 6.50 13.67
CA HIS A 368 -10.62 7.85 13.18
C HIS A 368 -11.66 8.58 14.07
N GLY A 369 -12.07 7.98 15.18
CA GLY A 369 -12.95 8.62 16.16
C GLY A 369 -14.44 8.70 15.75
N GLY A 370 -14.83 7.98 14.70
CA GLY A 370 -16.21 7.88 14.25
C GLY A 370 -17.11 7.06 15.18
N ARG A 371 -18.38 6.93 14.78
CA ARG A 371 -19.30 5.97 15.39
C ARG A 371 -19.00 4.59 14.82
N LEU A 372 -19.11 3.58 15.67
CA LEU A 372 -18.90 2.20 15.28
C LEU A 372 -19.86 1.80 14.12
N LEU A 373 -19.29 1.23 13.06
CA LEU A 373 -19.98 0.85 11.82
C LEU A 373 -20.57 2.00 11.01
N ASP A 374 -20.10 3.24 11.25
CA ASP A 374 -20.42 4.36 10.38
C ASP A 374 -19.75 4.17 9.01
N ASN A 375 -20.42 4.61 7.95
CA ASN A 375 -19.86 4.54 6.59
C ASN A 375 -18.61 5.42 6.46
N ASP A 376 -18.49 6.47 7.26
CA ASP A 376 -17.31 7.33 7.32
C ASP A 376 -16.06 6.60 7.86
N GLU A 377 -16.25 5.49 8.59
CA GLU A 377 -15.15 4.63 9.05
C GLU A 377 -14.74 3.59 8.00
N VAL A 378 -15.44 3.46 6.88
CA VAL A 378 -15.14 2.49 5.82
C VAL A 378 -14.14 3.09 4.83
N ARG A 379 -12.96 2.48 4.77
CA ARG A 379 -11.86 2.85 3.89
C ARG A 379 -11.43 1.63 3.08
N GLU A 380 -11.84 1.58 1.82
CA GLU A 380 -11.52 0.48 0.88
C GLU A 380 -10.02 0.22 0.69
N ALA A 381 -9.17 1.22 1.00
CA ALA A 381 -7.72 1.10 0.89
C ALA A 381 -7.06 0.41 2.10
N LEU A 382 -7.74 0.28 3.24
CA LEU A 382 -7.13 -0.25 4.47
C LEU A 382 -6.69 -1.71 4.40
N PRO A 383 -7.41 -2.65 3.74
CA PRO A 383 -6.93 -4.02 3.58
C PRO A 383 -5.55 -4.10 2.89
N GLU A 384 -5.30 -3.21 1.92
CA GLU A 384 -3.99 -3.11 1.27
C GLU A 384 -2.98 -2.42 2.19
N LEU A 385 -3.39 -1.37 2.91
CA LEU A 385 -2.52 -0.65 3.83
C LEU A 385 -2.04 -1.52 5.01
N ARG A 386 -2.89 -2.43 5.52
CA ARG A 386 -2.52 -3.43 6.53
C ARG A 386 -1.43 -4.37 6.03
N ARG A 387 -1.53 -4.81 4.77
CA ARG A 387 -0.48 -5.62 4.14
C ARG A 387 0.81 -4.83 3.99
N VAL A 388 0.75 -3.56 3.63
CA VAL A 388 1.92 -2.67 3.57
C VAL A 388 2.57 -2.53 4.95
N ALA A 389 1.79 -2.28 6.00
CA ALA A 389 2.31 -2.16 7.37
C ALA A 389 3.04 -3.43 7.82
N LEU A 390 2.49 -4.62 7.54
CA LEU A 390 3.16 -5.89 7.85
C LEU A 390 4.37 -6.16 6.95
N ALA A 391 4.31 -5.74 5.68
CA ALA A 391 5.40 -5.94 4.72
C ALA A 391 6.71 -5.30 5.19
N LEU A 392 6.63 -4.15 5.90
CA LEU A 392 7.80 -3.50 6.51
C LEU A 392 8.59 -4.45 7.40
N TYR A 393 7.90 -5.31 8.16
CA TYR A 393 8.50 -6.28 9.06
C TYR A 393 8.81 -7.61 8.38
N THR A 394 7.98 -8.06 7.43
CA THR A 394 8.21 -9.35 6.77
C THR A 394 9.31 -9.32 5.71
N HIS A 395 9.63 -8.15 5.14
CA HIS A 395 10.79 -7.98 4.27
C HIS A 395 12.12 -8.14 5.01
N LEU A 396 12.10 -7.93 6.33
CA LEU A 396 13.25 -8.20 7.19
C LEU A 396 13.29 -9.69 7.59
N PRO A 397 14.48 -10.26 7.78
CA PRO A 397 14.64 -11.57 8.40
C PRO A 397 13.92 -11.67 9.76
N ALA A 398 13.42 -12.85 10.11
CA ALA A 398 12.61 -13.05 11.32
C ALA A 398 13.35 -12.75 12.63
N ASP A 399 14.68 -12.83 12.62
CA ASP A 399 15.56 -12.54 13.74
C ASP A 399 15.97 -11.06 13.84
N ARG A 400 15.49 -10.21 12.92
CA ARG A 400 15.82 -8.78 12.88
C ARG A 400 14.60 -7.92 13.18
N PRO A 401 14.48 -7.39 14.41
CA PRO A 401 13.43 -6.44 14.72
C PRO A 401 13.68 -5.10 14.04
N LEU A 402 12.59 -4.42 13.69
CA LEU A 402 12.55 -3.05 13.21
C LEU A 402 12.32 -2.11 14.40
N ALA A 403 13.25 -1.18 14.61
CA ALA A 403 13.10 -0.15 15.63
C ALA A 403 12.04 0.88 15.19
N ALA A 404 11.36 1.50 16.17
CA ALA A 404 10.30 2.48 15.89
C ALA A 404 10.81 3.70 15.10
N GLU A 405 12.05 4.12 15.35
CA GLU A 405 12.73 5.22 14.65
C GLU A 405 13.00 4.92 13.16
N ASP A 406 13.16 3.65 12.81
CA ASP A 406 13.47 3.21 11.44
C ASP A 406 12.22 3.02 10.56
N ILE A 407 11.01 3.05 11.16
CA ILE A 407 9.74 2.77 10.46
C ILE A 407 9.52 3.75 9.30
N ALA A 408 9.76 5.05 9.51
CA ALA A 408 9.54 6.07 8.48
C ALA A 408 10.48 5.85 7.27
N SER A 409 11.74 5.50 7.53
CA SER A 409 12.73 5.19 6.49
C SER A 409 12.33 3.94 5.70
N HIS A 410 11.91 2.87 6.39
CA HIS A 410 11.45 1.64 5.75
C HIS A 410 10.16 1.86 4.93
N LEU A 411 9.20 2.61 5.47
CA LEU A 411 7.97 2.97 4.75
C LEU A 411 8.29 3.80 3.50
N GLY A 412 9.20 4.77 3.62
CA GLY A 412 9.69 5.56 2.49
C GLY A 412 10.33 4.72 1.40
N PHE A 413 11.12 3.71 1.76
CA PHE A 413 11.76 2.80 0.80
C PHE A 413 10.77 1.82 0.15
N TYR A 414 10.00 1.07 0.94
CA TYR A 414 9.19 -0.06 0.46
C TYR A 414 7.82 0.37 -0.06
N ALA A 415 7.24 1.46 0.44
CA ALA A 415 5.93 1.95 0.06
C ALA A 415 5.92 3.49 -0.11
N PRO A 416 6.74 4.04 -1.03
CA PRO A 416 6.88 5.49 -1.24
C PRO A 416 5.56 6.22 -1.51
N LEU A 417 4.62 5.59 -2.22
CA LEU A 417 3.29 6.19 -2.49
C LEU A 417 2.40 6.28 -1.25
N VAL A 418 2.60 5.36 -0.28
CA VAL A 418 1.94 5.43 1.02
C VAL A 418 2.63 6.50 1.88
N ALA A 419 3.96 6.48 1.93
CA ALA A 419 4.76 7.42 2.74
C ALA A 419 4.48 8.90 2.40
N THR A 420 4.18 9.18 1.14
CA THR A 420 3.98 10.54 0.61
C THR A 420 2.51 10.91 0.46
N GLY A 421 1.60 9.94 0.63
CA GLY A 421 0.15 10.13 0.49
C GLY A 421 -0.56 10.36 1.82
N ALA A 422 -1.85 10.66 1.74
CA ALA A 422 -2.71 10.87 2.92
C ALA A 422 -2.77 9.64 3.85
N ALA A 423 -2.60 8.44 3.30
CA ALA A 423 -2.63 7.18 4.04
C ALA A 423 -1.44 6.99 5.01
N HIS A 424 -0.38 7.80 4.91
CA HIS A 424 0.76 7.74 5.82
C HIS A 424 0.35 7.83 7.30
N HIS A 425 -0.63 8.67 7.62
CA HIS A 425 -1.07 8.90 9.00
C HIS A 425 -1.73 7.66 9.64
N ASP A 426 -2.26 6.74 8.83
CA ASP A 426 -2.95 5.54 9.31
C ASP A 426 -1.96 4.41 9.63
N VAL A 427 -0.75 4.43 9.06
CA VAL A 427 0.21 3.32 9.18
C VAL A 427 0.58 3.04 10.64
N GLY A 428 0.76 4.08 11.47
CA GLY A 428 1.06 3.92 12.89
C GLY A 428 -0.04 3.16 13.63
N ALA A 429 -1.30 3.56 13.45
CA ALA A 429 -2.45 2.90 14.06
C ALA A 429 -2.59 1.44 13.59
N LEU A 430 -2.28 1.14 12.33
CA LEU A 430 -2.28 -0.24 11.81
C LEU A 430 -1.16 -1.10 12.39
N ILE A 431 0.01 -0.51 12.69
CA ILE A 431 1.09 -1.20 13.39
C ILE A 431 0.69 -1.48 14.84
N ASP A 432 -0.01 -0.56 15.50
CA ASP A 432 -0.54 -0.77 16.84
C ASP A 432 -1.60 -1.88 16.86
N GLU A 433 -2.56 -1.87 15.92
CA GLU A 433 -3.51 -2.97 15.71
C GLU A 433 -2.77 -4.30 15.55
N ALA A 434 -1.72 -4.34 14.72
CA ALA A 434 -0.96 -5.56 14.48
C ALA A 434 -0.25 -6.09 15.75
N HIS A 435 0.20 -5.21 16.65
CA HIS A 435 0.70 -5.62 17.96
C HIS A 435 -0.41 -6.18 18.85
N THR A 436 -1.57 -5.53 18.89
CA THR A 436 -2.74 -5.97 19.66
C THR A 436 -3.22 -7.36 19.21
N LEU A 437 -3.27 -7.62 17.90
CA LEU A 437 -3.61 -8.95 17.37
C LEU A 437 -2.51 -10.00 17.57
N GLY A 438 -1.31 -9.62 18.00
CA GLY A 438 -0.17 -10.52 18.08
C GLY A 438 0.42 -10.89 16.72
N ALA A 439 0.12 -10.10 15.69
CA ALA A 439 0.74 -10.20 14.38
C ALA A 439 2.21 -9.75 14.44
N LEU A 440 2.47 -8.69 15.19
CA LEU A 440 3.80 -8.16 15.49
C LEU A 440 4.09 -8.31 17.00
N ALA A 441 5.34 -8.60 17.35
CA ALA A 441 5.80 -8.59 18.73
C ALA A 441 7.28 -8.25 18.79
N HIS A 442 7.69 -7.48 19.80
CA HIS A 442 9.10 -7.05 20.00
C HIS A 442 9.74 -6.44 18.74
N GLY A 443 8.97 -5.68 17.95
CA GLY A 443 9.46 -5.06 16.71
C GLY A 443 9.66 -6.02 15.54
N ALA A 444 9.19 -7.26 15.60
CA ALA A 444 9.30 -8.24 14.51
C ALA A 444 7.95 -8.87 14.16
N ALA A 445 7.81 -9.31 12.91
CA ALA A 445 6.66 -10.10 12.47
C ALA A 445 6.78 -11.55 12.93
N THR A 446 5.70 -12.06 13.53
CA THR A 446 5.57 -13.46 13.94
C THR A 446 5.59 -14.41 12.74
N THR A 447 5.95 -15.66 12.98
CA THR A 447 5.93 -16.73 11.97
C THR A 447 4.52 -16.92 11.40
N VAL A 448 3.49 -16.81 12.24
CA VAL A 448 2.07 -16.90 11.86
C VAL A 448 1.72 -15.91 10.73
N VAL A 449 2.15 -14.65 10.86
CA VAL A 449 1.87 -13.62 9.86
C VAL A 449 2.68 -13.84 8.57
N ARG A 450 3.93 -14.29 8.70
CA ARG A 450 4.79 -14.59 7.54
C ARG A 450 4.19 -15.71 6.70
N GLU A 451 3.68 -16.76 7.34
CA GLU A 451 2.93 -17.85 6.68
C GLU A 451 1.66 -17.32 6.03
N LEU A 452 0.87 -16.53 6.74
CA LEU A 452 -0.37 -15.95 6.21
C LEU A 452 -0.16 -15.07 4.97
N ILE A 453 0.89 -14.22 4.97
CA ILE A 453 1.23 -13.34 3.84
C ILE A 453 1.77 -14.14 2.64
N SER A 454 2.53 -15.21 2.89
CA SER A 454 3.02 -16.10 1.83
C SER A 454 1.93 -17.02 1.25
N GLY A 455 0.73 -17.04 1.82
CA GLY A 455 -0.36 -17.93 1.43
C GLY A 455 -0.22 -19.36 1.94
N ALA A 456 0.69 -19.60 2.90
CA ALA A 456 0.79 -20.85 3.63
C ALA A 456 -0.28 -20.93 4.74
N ASP A 457 -0.57 -22.13 5.23
CA ASP A 457 -1.53 -22.34 6.33
C ASP A 457 -0.87 -22.05 7.70
N PRO A 458 -1.28 -20.98 8.42
CA PRO A 458 -0.68 -20.62 9.70
C PRO A 458 -1.11 -21.51 10.87
N VAL A 459 -2.12 -22.37 10.69
CA VAL A 459 -2.73 -23.17 11.77
C VAL A 459 -1.69 -24.10 12.41
N ALA A 460 -0.83 -24.73 11.61
CA ALA A 460 0.19 -25.66 12.09
C ALA A 460 1.18 -24.99 13.05
N THR A 461 1.60 -23.76 12.77
CA THR A 461 2.56 -23.00 13.58
C THR A 461 1.95 -22.57 14.90
N VAL A 462 0.70 -22.12 14.89
CA VAL A 462 -0.01 -21.79 16.14
C VAL A 462 -0.20 -23.06 16.98
N ALA A 463 -0.58 -24.18 16.37
CA ALA A 463 -0.77 -25.47 17.05
C ALA A 463 0.53 -26.05 17.64
N ALA A 464 1.69 -25.81 17.04
CA ALA A 464 2.98 -26.25 17.58
C ALA A 464 3.32 -25.50 18.88
N HIS A 465 3.07 -24.20 18.93
CA HIS A 465 3.39 -23.35 20.08
C HIS A 465 2.42 -23.52 21.25
N THR A 466 1.13 -23.70 20.98
CA THR A 466 0.13 -23.99 22.03
C THR A 466 0.47 -25.30 22.76
N ARG A 467 0.86 -26.35 22.03
CA ARG A 467 1.33 -27.63 22.60
C ARG A 467 2.56 -27.46 23.48
N ARG A 468 3.58 -26.69 23.04
CA ARG A 468 4.79 -26.40 23.83
C ARG A 468 4.48 -25.67 25.15
N ARG A 469 3.49 -24.76 25.17
CA ARG A 469 3.05 -24.08 26.40
C ARG A 469 2.34 -25.04 27.37
N SER A 470 1.47 -25.93 26.88
CA SER A 470 0.83 -26.93 27.74
C SER A 470 1.83 -27.89 28.38
N SER A 471 2.89 -28.28 27.66
CA SER A 471 3.95 -29.13 28.23
C SER A 471 4.83 -28.40 29.24
N SER A 472 5.14 -27.11 29.02
CA SER A 472 5.99 -26.34 29.94
C SER A 472 5.24 -25.88 31.21
N SER A 473 3.92 -25.66 31.16
CA SER A 473 3.12 -25.40 32.36
C SER A 473 2.96 -26.63 33.25
N SER A 474 2.90 -27.84 32.66
CA SER A 474 2.88 -29.09 33.43
C SER A 474 4.23 -29.40 34.08
N SER A 475 5.34 -29.05 33.44
CA SER A 475 6.70 -29.28 34.00
C SER A 475 7.09 -28.29 35.10
N ARG A 476 6.41 -27.14 35.25
CA ARG A 476 6.62 -26.17 36.35
C ARG A 476 5.75 -26.43 37.59
N ARG A 477 4.91 -27.48 37.58
CA ARG A 477 4.02 -27.86 38.70
C ARG A 477 4.49 -29.13 39.44
N ILE A 478 5.72 -29.57 39.19
CA ILE A 478 6.44 -30.62 39.93
C ILE A 478 7.66 -29.95 40.54
#